data_AF-A8F9F8-F1
#
_entry.id   AF-A8F9F8-F1
#
_cell.length_a   1.000
_cell.length_b   1.000
_cell.length_c   1.000
_cell.angle_alpha   90.00
_cell.angle_beta   90.00
_cell.angle_gamma   90.00
#
_symmetry.space_group_name_H-M   'P 1'
#
loop_
_entity.id
_entity.type
_entity.pdbx_description
1 polymer ?
#
loop_
_entity_poly.entity_id
_entity_poly.type
_entity_poly.pdbx_seq_one_letter_code
_entity_poly.pdbx_strand_id
1 'polypeptide(L)'
;MFHLIKRDVILQKKQLLIFIPFILFFIFMDVHPVLTFLVASVFIPFNTYAYDEKAETNILLNSLPYTRKEIIASRYLGAIFYMSIAIVLTSAALFVFGKLFSLSDIAIGSGLFLLFAACTFPLFYILKPGYITTAVIIGFIVLSAMGPPVVLYLAEQFSGITDFIMNLSIPIVYTGSTVLIMLLYLLSWGLSTAIYQRKVF
;
A
#
# COMPACT_ATOMS: atom_id res chain seq x y z
N MET A 1 -14.79 7.50 -14.18
CA MET A 1 -13.70 7.19 -13.20
C MET A 1 -13.29 8.35 -12.30
N PHE A 2 -12.88 9.53 -12.82
CA PHE A 2 -12.36 10.64 -12.01
C PHE A 2 -13.30 11.13 -10.89
N HIS A 3 -14.62 11.10 -11.12
CA HIS A 3 -15.61 11.45 -10.11
C HIS A 3 -15.59 10.52 -8.88
N LEU A 4 -15.23 9.24 -9.06
CA LEU A 4 -15.08 8.29 -7.94
C LEU A 4 -13.88 8.65 -7.08
N ILE A 5 -12.74 8.95 -7.71
CA ILE A 5 -11.53 9.39 -6.99
C ILE A 5 -11.79 10.72 -6.28
N LYS A 6 -12.50 11.67 -6.92
CA LYS A 6 -12.86 12.95 -6.30
C LYS A 6 -13.72 12.78 -5.06
N ARG A 7 -14.69 11.85 -5.08
CA ARG A 7 -15.50 11.50 -3.91
C ARG A 7 -14.61 11.01 -2.76
N ASP A 8 -13.71 10.10 -3.05
CA ASP A 8 -12.80 9.53 -2.04
C ASP A 8 -11.91 10.64 -1.45
N VAL A 9 -11.45 11.60 -2.26
CA VAL A 9 -10.64 12.75 -1.79
C VAL A 9 -11.44 13.64 -0.82
N ILE A 10 -12.73 13.86 -1.09
CA ILE A 10 -13.59 14.68 -0.23
C ILE A 10 -13.79 14.04 1.14
N LEU A 11 -13.89 12.71 1.20
CA LEU A 11 -14.00 11.97 2.46
C LEU A 11 -12.66 11.95 3.20
N GLN A 12 -11.57 11.75 2.47
CA GLN A 12 -10.25 11.55 3.04
C GLN A 12 -9.57 12.84 3.50
N LYS A 13 -9.90 14.01 2.94
CA LYS A 13 -9.28 15.29 3.34
C LYS A 13 -9.38 15.59 4.84
N LYS A 14 -10.49 15.20 5.48
CA LYS A 14 -10.68 15.39 6.92
C LYS A 14 -9.86 14.38 7.74
N GLN A 15 -9.72 13.16 7.22
CA GLN A 15 -8.96 12.09 7.86
C GLN A 15 -7.45 12.26 7.69
N LEU A 16 -7.00 12.93 6.62
CA LEU A 16 -5.59 13.27 6.39
C LEU A 16 -4.99 14.05 7.57
N LEU A 17 -5.76 14.93 8.20
CA LEU A 17 -5.31 15.66 9.40
C LEU A 17 -5.05 14.73 10.60
N ILE A 18 -5.78 13.60 10.71
CA ILE A 18 -5.61 12.62 11.79
C ILE A 18 -4.31 11.82 11.59
N PHE A 19 -3.85 11.67 10.34
CA PHE A 19 -2.60 10.96 10.05
C PHE A 19 -1.34 11.77 10.35
N ILE A 20 -1.43 13.09 10.46
CA ILE A 20 -0.28 13.94 10.79
C ILE A 20 0.29 13.59 12.18
N PRO A 21 -0.50 13.59 13.28
CA PRO A 21 -0.02 13.13 14.59
C PRO A 21 0.60 11.74 14.57
N PHE A 22 0.05 10.84 13.74
CA PHE A 22 0.56 9.48 13.62
C PHE A 22 1.95 9.45 12.98
N ILE A 23 2.17 10.19 11.89
CA ILE A 23 3.50 10.32 11.28
C ILE A 23 4.49 10.97 12.26
N LEU A 24 4.05 12.02 12.97
CA LEU A 24 4.88 12.69 13.97
C LEU A 24 5.33 11.75 15.08
N PHE A 25 4.46 10.85 15.55
CA PHE A 25 4.82 9.85 16.55
C PHE A 25 6.01 8.99 16.10
N PHE A 26 6.01 8.49 14.86
CA PHE A 26 7.13 7.71 14.32
C PHE A 26 8.42 8.52 14.20
N ILE A 27 8.32 9.82 13.87
CA ILE A 27 9.47 10.73 13.80
C ILE A 27 10.07 10.97 15.19
N PHE A 28 9.23 11.18 16.21
CA PHE A 28 9.67 11.39 17.59
C PHE A 28 10.25 10.14 18.24
N MET A 29 9.76 8.95 17.86
CA MET A 29 10.31 7.67 18.29
C MET A 29 11.62 7.29 17.57
N ASP A 30 12.15 8.18 16.72
CA ASP A 30 13.39 7.99 15.95
C ASP A 30 13.39 6.69 15.13
N VAL A 31 12.23 6.34 14.58
CA VAL A 31 12.06 5.13 13.75
C VAL A 31 12.70 5.34 12.38
N HIS A 32 13.25 4.26 11.81
CA HIS A 32 13.88 4.28 10.49
C HIS A 32 12.95 4.87 9.40
N PRO A 33 13.42 5.82 8.55
CA PRO A 33 12.58 6.52 7.58
C PRO A 33 11.77 5.60 6.65
N VAL A 34 12.37 4.49 6.19
CA VAL A 34 11.67 3.47 5.38
C VAL A 34 10.37 2.99 6.03
N LEU A 35 10.40 2.71 7.34
CA LEU A 35 9.21 2.23 8.04
C LEU A 35 8.17 3.34 8.17
N THR A 36 8.58 4.59 8.39
CA THR A 36 7.68 5.74 8.41
C THR A 36 7.00 5.95 7.06
N PHE A 37 7.73 5.86 5.94
CA PHE A 37 7.16 5.92 4.59
C PHE A 37 6.19 4.77 4.33
N LEU A 38 6.56 3.54 4.71
CA LEU A 38 5.73 2.35 4.55
C LEU A 38 4.41 2.49 5.33
N VAL A 39 4.49 2.81 6.62
CA VAL A 39 3.34 2.95 7.51
C VAL A 39 2.41 4.05 6.99
N ALA A 40 2.92 5.23 6.67
CA ALA A 40 2.09 6.30 6.14
C ALA A 40 1.42 5.91 4.81
N SER A 41 2.18 5.25 3.93
CA SER A 41 1.67 4.79 2.63
C SER A 41 0.65 3.66 2.77
N VAL A 42 0.68 2.84 3.82
CA VAL A 42 -0.36 1.83 4.08
C VAL A 42 -1.58 2.45 4.73
N PHE A 43 -1.41 3.23 5.80
CA PHE A 43 -2.54 3.69 6.60
C PHE A 43 -3.42 4.71 5.85
N ILE A 44 -2.83 5.61 5.06
CA ILE A 44 -3.59 6.63 4.35
C ILE A 44 -4.54 5.99 3.32
N PRO A 45 -4.08 5.20 2.33
CA PRO A 45 -4.97 4.60 1.31
C PRO A 45 -5.93 3.56 1.90
N PHE A 46 -5.48 2.69 2.81
CA PHE A 46 -6.32 1.59 3.32
C PHE A 46 -7.45 2.05 4.24
N ASN A 47 -7.30 3.21 4.89
CA ASN A 47 -8.39 3.75 5.70
C ASN A 47 -9.64 4.02 4.85
N THR A 48 -9.48 4.51 3.63
CA THR A 48 -10.59 4.72 2.69
C THR A 48 -11.31 3.41 2.37
N TYR A 49 -10.57 2.31 2.22
CA TYR A 49 -11.18 0.98 2.05
C TYR A 49 -11.91 0.51 3.30
N ALA A 50 -11.33 0.74 4.48
CA ALA A 50 -11.94 0.36 5.75
C ALA A 50 -13.27 1.07 6.00
N TYR A 51 -13.37 2.35 5.65
CA TYR A 51 -14.62 3.09 5.71
C TYR A 51 -15.62 2.62 4.66
N ASP A 52 -15.17 2.36 3.44
CA ASP A 52 -16.06 1.93 2.36
C ASP A 52 -16.64 0.53 2.60
N GLU A 53 -15.91 -0.35 3.28
CA GLU A 53 -16.37 -1.68 3.73
C GLU A 53 -17.49 -1.55 4.77
N LYS A 54 -17.31 -0.69 5.79
CA LYS A 54 -18.30 -0.47 6.85
C LYS A 54 -19.61 0.15 6.34
N ALA A 55 -19.54 0.93 5.27
CA ALA A 55 -20.69 1.62 4.70
C ALA A 55 -21.36 0.85 3.54
N GLU A 56 -20.99 -0.42 3.31
CA GLU A 56 -21.48 -1.24 2.19
C GLU A 56 -21.42 -0.52 0.83
N THR A 57 -20.38 0.30 0.64
CA THR A 57 -20.27 1.24 -0.48
C THR A 57 -20.27 0.52 -1.83
N ASN A 58 -19.98 -0.78 -1.85
CA ASN A 58 -20.09 -1.63 -3.04
C ASN A 58 -21.51 -1.68 -3.62
N ILE A 59 -22.57 -1.64 -2.78
CA ILE A 59 -23.96 -1.61 -3.25
C ILE A 59 -24.23 -0.28 -3.94
N LEU A 60 -23.87 0.84 -3.28
CA LEU A 60 -24.01 2.18 -3.83
C LEU A 60 -23.26 2.33 -5.16
N LEU A 61 -22.02 1.84 -5.23
CA LEU A 61 -21.18 1.94 -6.42
C LEU A 61 -21.72 1.13 -7.60
N ASN A 62 -22.34 -0.03 -7.35
CA ASN A 62 -22.98 -0.84 -8.38
C ASN A 62 -24.31 -0.27 -8.86
N SER A 63 -24.96 0.60 -8.08
CA SER A 63 -26.16 1.34 -8.50
C SER A 63 -25.86 2.55 -9.38
N LEU A 64 -24.60 2.98 -9.45
CA LEU A 64 -24.17 4.08 -10.31
C LEU A 64 -23.88 3.57 -11.73
N PRO A 65 -23.97 4.44 -12.77
CA PRO A 65 -23.70 4.08 -14.16
C PRO A 65 -22.19 3.95 -14.45
N TYR A 66 -21.48 3.13 -13.66
CA TYR A 66 -20.08 2.82 -13.84
C TYR A 66 -19.89 1.33 -14.09
N THR A 67 -18.91 0.98 -14.91
CA THR A 67 -18.56 -0.41 -15.13
C THR A 67 -17.78 -0.97 -13.94
N ARG A 68 -17.91 -2.27 -13.71
CA ARG A 68 -17.16 -2.99 -12.67
C ARG A 68 -15.64 -2.82 -12.80
N LYS A 69 -15.13 -2.75 -14.04
CA LYS A 69 -13.71 -2.48 -14.33
C LYS A 69 -13.30 -1.09 -13.87
N GLU A 70 -14.18 -0.10 -14.07
CA GLU A 70 -13.93 1.25 -13.60
C GLU A 70 -13.95 1.35 -12.07
N ILE A 71 -14.84 0.63 -11.40
CA ILE A 71 -14.84 0.64 -9.93
C ILE A 71 -13.47 0.16 -9.42
N ILE A 72 -12.93 -0.93 -9.95
CA ILE A 72 -11.65 -1.49 -9.49
C ILE A 72 -10.45 -0.66 -9.94
N ALA A 73 -10.44 -0.12 -11.15
CA ALA A 73 -9.30 0.74 -11.53
C ALA A 73 -9.25 2.01 -10.67
N SER A 74 -10.41 2.55 -10.27
CA SER A 74 -10.43 3.72 -9.38
C SER A 74 -9.80 3.43 -8.00
N ARG A 75 -9.91 2.18 -7.54
CA ARG A 75 -9.31 1.66 -6.31
C ARG A 75 -7.79 1.55 -6.40
N TYR A 76 -7.27 0.90 -7.45
CA TYR A 76 -5.83 0.78 -7.67
C TYR A 76 -5.17 2.14 -7.95
N LEU A 77 -5.77 2.96 -8.82
CA LEU A 77 -5.27 4.31 -9.10
C LEU A 77 -5.37 5.24 -7.89
N GLY A 78 -6.45 5.12 -7.10
CA GLY A 78 -6.60 5.83 -5.84
C GLY A 78 -5.48 5.49 -4.86
N ALA A 79 -5.10 4.21 -4.75
CA ALA A 79 -4.01 3.79 -3.89
C ALA A 79 -2.66 4.43 -4.28
N ILE A 80 -2.34 4.49 -5.57
CA ILE A 80 -1.13 5.17 -6.08
C ILE A 80 -1.18 6.66 -5.78
N PHE A 81 -2.34 7.29 -5.99
CA PHE A 81 -2.54 8.71 -5.71
C PHE A 81 -2.33 9.05 -4.22
N TYR A 82 -2.94 8.27 -3.32
CA TYR A 82 -2.81 8.47 -1.88
C TYR A 82 -1.42 8.09 -1.34
N MET A 83 -0.75 7.10 -1.94
CA MET A 83 0.66 6.82 -1.67
C MET A 83 1.52 8.04 -2.03
N SER A 84 1.27 8.68 -3.17
CA SER A 84 2.00 9.89 -3.59
C SER A 84 1.80 11.03 -2.59
N ILE A 85 0.57 11.22 -2.11
CA ILE A 85 0.26 12.19 -1.03
C ILE A 85 0.98 11.82 0.27
N ALA A 86 0.98 10.53 0.63
CA ALA A 86 1.66 10.04 1.83
C ALA A 86 3.15 10.36 1.79
N ILE A 87 3.82 10.09 0.66
CA ILE A 87 5.24 10.40 0.44
C ILE A 87 5.50 11.90 0.60
N VAL A 88 4.70 12.75 -0.03
CA VAL A 88 4.87 14.22 0.09
C VAL A 88 4.71 14.66 1.54
N LEU A 89 3.71 14.14 2.26
CA LEU A 89 3.45 14.49 3.64
C LEU A 89 4.56 14.01 4.60
N THR A 90 5.03 12.78 4.43
CA THR A 90 6.13 12.24 5.26
C THR A 90 7.46 12.90 4.96
N SER A 91 7.77 13.18 3.70
CA SER A 91 8.97 13.94 3.32
C SER A 91 8.94 15.35 3.90
N ALA A 92 7.81 16.05 3.82
CA ALA A 92 7.65 17.37 4.42
C ALA A 92 7.82 17.31 5.95
N ALA A 93 7.24 16.32 6.61
CA ALA A 93 7.39 16.13 8.05
C ALA A 93 8.86 15.85 8.43
N LEU A 94 9.51 14.87 7.80
CA LEU A 94 10.92 14.55 8.08
C LEU A 94 11.85 15.74 7.84
N PHE A 95 11.60 16.52 6.79
CA PHE A 95 12.36 17.75 6.50
C PHE A 95 12.19 18.81 7.60
N VAL A 96 10.96 19.06 8.07
CA VAL A 96 10.69 20.05 9.15
C VAL A 96 11.38 19.66 10.45
N PHE A 97 11.46 18.36 10.76
CA PHE A 97 12.12 17.85 11.96
C PHE A 97 13.62 17.57 11.77
N GLY A 98 14.20 17.94 10.62
CA GLY A 98 15.63 17.80 10.35
C GLY A 98 16.12 16.34 10.28
N LYS A 99 15.24 15.38 9.99
CA LYS A 99 15.61 13.98 9.83
C LYS A 99 16.18 13.74 8.42
N LEU A 100 17.32 13.05 8.36
CA LEU A 100 17.93 12.63 7.12
C LEU A 100 17.09 11.50 6.50
N PHE A 101 16.74 11.65 5.22
CA PHE A 101 16.14 10.59 4.42
C PHE A 101 16.71 10.64 3.01
N SER A 102 16.74 9.49 2.35
CA SER A 102 17.26 9.30 1.01
C SER A 102 16.15 8.96 0.01
N LEU A 103 16.44 9.11 -1.29
CA LEU A 103 15.53 8.64 -2.35
C LEU A 103 15.34 7.12 -2.31
N SER A 104 16.36 6.38 -1.86
CA SER A 104 16.26 4.94 -1.62
C SER A 104 15.23 4.61 -0.54
N ASP A 105 15.13 5.40 0.53
CA ASP A 105 14.16 5.14 1.60
C ASP A 105 12.72 5.27 1.10
N ILE A 106 12.47 6.27 0.25
CA ILE A 106 11.18 6.50 -0.41
C ILE A 106 10.88 5.33 -1.36
N ALA A 107 11.85 4.93 -2.19
CA ALA A 107 11.69 3.85 -3.16
C ALA A 107 11.38 2.51 -2.47
N ILE A 108 12.08 2.20 -1.37
CA ILE A 108 11.86 0.98 -0.59
C ILE A 108 10.50 1.03 0.10
N GLY A 109 10.17 2.13 0.79
CA GLY A 109 8.90 2.27 1.50
C GLY A 109 7.68 2.19 0.58
N SER A 110 7.73 2.87 -0.57
CA SER A 110 6.67 2.82 -1.59
C SER A 110 6.60 1.47 -2.31
N GLY A 111 7.75 0.84 -2.61
CA GLY A 111 7.81 -0.49 -3.20
C GLY A 111 7.20 -1.56 -2.29
N LEU A 112 7.52 -1.52 -1.00
CA LEU A 112 6.93 -2.40 0.01
C LEU A 112 5.42 -2.17 0.14
N PHE A 113 4.95 -0.92 0.10
CA PHE A 113 3.53 -0.63 0.07
C PHE A 113 2.84 -1.22 -1.16
N LEU A 114 3.41 -1.07 -2.36
CA LEU A 114 2.82 -1.63 -3.59
C LEU A 114 2.74 -3.15 -3.55
N LEU A 115 3.76 -3.83 -3.01
CA LEU A 115 3.71 -5.27 -2.76
C LEU A 115 2.60 -5.65 -1.78
N PHE A 116 2.51 -4.92 -0.66
CA PHE A 116 1.48 -5.15 0.34
C PHE A 116 0.07 -4.94 -0.25
N ALA A 117 -0.13 -3.88 -1.02
CA ALA A 117 -1.37 -3.58 -1.74
C ALA A 117 -1.70 -4.65 -2.80
N ALA A 118 -0.70 -5.12 -3.56
CA ALA A 118 -0.88 -6.17 -4.55
C ALA A 118 -1.41 -7.47 -3.91
N CYS A 119 -0.92 -7.84 -2.73
CA CYS A 119 -1.42 -9.00 -2.01
C CYS A 119 -2.82 -8.74 -1.43
N THR A 120 -3.03 -7.61 -0.77
CA THR A 120 -4.24 -7.37 0.03
C THR A 120 -5.48 -6.97 -0.79
N PHE A 121 -5.35 -6.26 -1.92
CA PHE A 121 -6.51 -5.83 -2.71
C PHE A 121 -7.37 -7.00 -3.24
N PRO A 122 -6.80 -8.10 -3.77
CA PRO A 122 -7.57 -9.29 -4.09
C PRO A 122 -8.31 -9.88 -2.89
N LEU A 123 -7.68 -9.89 -1.71
CA LEU A 123 -8.30 -10.42 -0.49
C LEU A 123 -9.54 -9.64 -0.08
N PHE A 124 -9.58 -8.31 -0.28
CA PHE A 124 -10.79 -7.50 -0.07
C PHE A 124 -11.99 -7.97 -0.90
N TYR A 125 -11.74 -8.53 -2.08
CA TYR A 125 -12.80 -9.02 -2.95
C TYR A 125 -13.13 -10.49 -2.74
N ILE A 126 -12.23 -11.29 -2.17
CA ILE A 126 -12.48 -12.72 -1.89
C ILE A 126 -13.20 -12.90 -0.56
N LEU A 127 -12.70 -12.26 0.50
CA LEU A 127 -13.21 -12.43 1.85
C LEU A 127 -14.53 -11.67 2.07
N LYS A 128 -15.26 -12.05 3.13
CA LYS A 128 -16.51 -11.38 3.49
C LYS A 128 -16.25 -10.02 4.15
N PRO A 129 -17.02 -8.97 3.80
CA PRO A 129 -16.98 -7.68 4.49
C PRO A 129 -17.22 -7.85 6.00
N GLY A 130 -16.45 -7.14 6.82
CA GLY A 130 -16.56 -7.06 8.28
C GLY A 130 -15.26 -7.39 9.02
N TYR A 131 -14.44 -8.31 8.49
CA TYR A 131 -13.22 -8.78 9.16
C TYR A 131 -11.93 -8.42 8.40
N ILE A 132 -12.02 -7.93 7.17
CA ILE A 132 -10.85 -7.79 6.29
C ILE A 132 -9.95 -6.67 6.76
N THR A 133 -10.49 -5.53 7.20
CA THR A 133 -9.69 -4.44 7.79
C THR A 133 -8.83 -4.93 8.94
N THR A 134 -9.41 -5.74 9.82
CA THR A 134 -8.71 -6.30 10.98
C THR A 134 -7.64 -7.29 10.53
N ALA A 135 -7.96 -8.16 9.56
CA ALA A 135 -7.01 -9.10 8.97
C ALA A 135 -5.83 -8.39 8.28
N VAL A 136 -6.08 -7.27 7.59
CA VAL A 136 -5.05 -6.45 6.94
C VAL A 136 -4.16 -5.77 7.98
N ILE A 137 -4.72 -5.22 9.06
CA ILE A 137 -3.93 -4.61 10.14
C ILE A 137 -3.07 -5.66 10.85
N ILE A 138 -3.64 -6.82 11.20
CA ILE A 138 -2.89 -7.93 11.81
C ILE A 138 -1.80 -8.41 10.85
N GLY A 139 -2.14 -8.60 9.58
CA GLY A 139 -1.19 -9.00 8.54
C GLY A 139 -0.05 -8.01 8.38
N PHE A 140 -0.33 -6.70 8.42
CA PHE A 140 0.69 -5.66 8.39
C PHE A 140 1.62 -5.72 9.60
N ILE A 141 1.06 -5.85 10.81
CA ILE A 141 1.85 -5.94 12.05
C ILE A 141 2.74 -7.18 12.05
N VAL A 142 2.18 -8.35 11.69
CA VAL A 142 2.92 -9.61 11.61
C VAL A 142 4.03 -9.50 10.56
N LEU A 143 3.73 -8.96 9.38
CA LEU A 143 4.72 -8.83 8.30
C LEU A 143 5.81 -7.81 8.65
N SER A 144 5.47 -6.72 9.36
CA SER A 144 6.45 -5.74 9.82
C SER A 144 7.35 -6.28 10.94
N ALA A 145 6.83 -7.15 11.83
CA ALA A 145 7.58 -7.71 12.94
C ALA A 145 8.40 -8.95 12.53
N MET A 146 7.80 -9.85 11.75
CA MET A 146 8.41 -11.11 11.33
C MET A 146 9.11 -11.02 9.97
N GLY A 147 8.85 -9.99 9.17
CA GLY A 147 9.46 -9.82 7.84
C GLY A 147 10.99 -9.82 7.90
N PRO A 148 11.64 -8.90 8.65
CA PRO A 148 13.09 -8.86 8.74
C PRO A 148 13.75 -10.18 9.18
N PRO A 149 13.33 -10.85 10.28
CA PRO A 149 13.96 -12.11 10.68
C PRO A 149 13.73 -13.25 9.67
N VAL A 150 12.56 -13.31 9.02
CA VAL A 150 12.29 -14.30 7.98
C VAL A 150 13.18 -14.08 6.76
N VAL A 151 13.38 -12.83 6.34
CA VAL A 151 14.27 -12.49 5.22
C VAL A 151 15.72 -12.87 5.54
N LEU A 152 16.19 -12.59 6.76
CA LEU A 152 17.54 -12.98 7.20
C LEU A 152 17.71 -14.51 7.20
N TYR A 153 16.75 -15.25 7.73
CA TYR A 153 16.79 -16.71 7.73
C TYR A 153 16.81 -17.29 6.31
N LEU A 154 15.99 -16.76 5.40
CA LEU A 154 15.98 -17.17 3.99
C LEU A 154 17.30 -16.80 3.29
N ALA A 155 17.89 -15.65 3.62
CA ALA A 155 19.17 -15.22 3.08
C ALA A 155 20.32 -16.15 3.47
N GLU A 156 20.30 -16.69 4.69
CA GLU A 156 21.26 -17.70 5.16
C GLU A 156 21.03 -19.05 4.49
N GLN A 157 19.77 -19.50 4.39
CA GLN A 157 19.43 -20.82 3.85
C GLN A 157 19.63 -20.91 2.33
N PHE A 158 19.45 -19.80 1.61
CA PHE A 158 19.57 -19.72 0.16
C PHE A 158 20.74 -18.84 -0.28
N SER A 159 21.93 -19.09 0.28
CA SER A 159 23.17 -18.34 0.02
C SER A 159 23.45 -18.11 -1.48
N GLY A 160 23.18 -19.10 -2.35
CA GLY A 160 23.38 -18.95 -3.79
C GLY A 160 22.52 -17.87 -4.46
N ILE A 161 21.31 -17.60 -3.94
CA ILE A 161 20.43 -16.54 -4.44
C ILE A 161 20.91 -15.18 -3.91
N THR A 162 21.30 -15.12 -2.64
CA THR A 162 21.84 -13.91 -2.01
C THR A 162 23.16 -13.49 -2.67
N ASP A 163 24.06 -14.42 -2.93
CA ASP A 163 25.32 -14.15 -3.63
C ASP A 163 25.06 -13.67 -5.06
N PHE A 164 24.09 -14.26 -5.77
CA PHE A 164 23.69 -13.77 -7.10
C PHE A 164 23.20 -12.33 -7.04
N ILE A 165 22.33 -11.98 -6.08
CA ILE A 165 21.81 -10.61 -5.91
C ILE A 165 22.92 -9.64 -5.51
N MET A 166 23.82 -10.04 -4.62
CA MET A 166 24.94 -9.20 -4.16
C MET A 166 25.98 -8.94 -5.26
N ASN A 167 26.08 -9.83 -6.25
CA ASN A 167 26.93 -9.65 -7.41
C ASN A 167 26.31 -8.74 -8.49
N LEU A 168 25.02 -8.41 -8.39
CA LEU A 168 24.38 -7.45 -9.30
C LEU A 168 24.70 -6.02 -8.89
N SER A 169 24.85 -5.14 -9.88
CA SER A 169 25.01 -3.71 -9.59
C SER A 169 23.74 -3.15 -8.92
N ILE A 170 23.93 -2.19 -8.01
CA ILE A 170 22.85 -1.54 -7.27
C ILE A 170 21.71 -1.05 -8.20
N PRO A 171 21.97 -0.36 -9.33
CA PRO A 171 20.91 0.09 -10.22
C PRO A 171 20.10 -1.06 -10.84
N ILE A 172 20.75 -2.19 -11.14
CA ILE A 172 20.08 -3.38 -11.68
C ILE A 172 19.12 -3.97 -10.65
N VAL A 173 19.54 -4.05 -9.38
CA VAL A 173 18.70 -4.56 -8.29
C VAL A 173 17.46 -3.67 -8.13
N TYR A 174 17.65 -2.34 -7.99
CA TYR A 174 16.52 -1.42 -7.85
C TYR A 174 15.57 -1.48 -9.04
N THR A 175 16.09 -1.42 -10.27
CA THR A 175 15.26 -1.44 -11.49
C THR A 175 14.53 -2.77 -11.64
N GLY A 176 15.22 -3.89 -11.41
CA GLY A 176 14.63 -5.24 -11.46
C GLY A 176 13.52 -5.42 -10.43
N SER A 177 13.75 -4.98 -9.18
CA SER A 177 12.73 -4.98 -8.14
C SER A 177 11.53 -4.11 -8.52
N THR A 178 11.74 -2.89 -9.04
CA THR A 178 10.63 -2.03 -9.48
C THR A 178 9.79 -2.68 -10.57
N VAL A 179 10.41 -3.27 -11.60
CA VAL A 179 9.70 -3.96 -12.67
C VAL A 179 8.90 -5.14 -12.12
N LEU A 180 9.48 -5.95 -11.23
CA LEU A 180 8.81 -7.09 -10.61
C LEU A 180 7.61 -6.64 -9.77
N ILE A 181 7.74 -5.58 -8.97
CA ILE A 181 6.66 -5.02 -8.16
C ILE A 181 5.52 -4.50 -9.06
N MET A 182 5.85 -3.79 -10.14
CA MET A 182 4.85 -3.32 -11.10
C MET A 182 4.10 -4.47 -11.76
N LEU A 183 4.80 -5.54 -12.15
CA LEU A 183 4.17 -6.73 -12.72
C LEU A 183 3.21 -7.40 -11.72
N LEU A 184 3.65 -7.61 -10.47
CA LEU A 184 2.80 -8.17 -9.42
C LEU A 184 1.56 -7.30 -9.14
N TYR A 185 1.72 -5.98 -9.13
CA TYR A 185 0.63 -5.05 -8.92
C TYR A 185 -0.40 -5.09 -10.07
N LEU A 186 0.06 -5.18 -11.32
CA LEU A 186 -0.80 -5.33 -12.49
C LEU A 186 -1.51 -6.69 -12.52
N LEU A 187 -0.81 -7.77 -12.18
CA LEU A 187 -1.41 -9.11 -12.05
C LEU A 187 -2.50 -9.13 -10.96
N SER A 188 -2.21 -8.52 -9.82
CA SER A 188 -3.18 -8.33 -8.74
C SER A 188 -4.42 -7.57 -9.21
N TRP A 189 -4.25 -6.48 -9.96
CA TRP A 189 -5.37 -5.73 -10.53
C TRP A 189 -6.21 -6.59 -11.48
N GLY A 190 -5.56 -7.34 -12.38
CA GLY A 190 -6.26 -8.27 -13.28
C GLY A 190 -7.08 -9.32 -12.50
N LEU A 191 -6.49 -9.90 -11.45
CA LEU A 191 -7.13 -10.91 -10.60
C LEU A 191 -8.32 -10.34 -9.81
N SER A 192 -8.15 -9.18 -9.18
CA SER A 192 -9.25 -8.44 -8.53
C SER A 192 -10.39 -8.15 -9.51
N THR A 193 -10.06 -7.78 -10.75
CA THR A 193 -11.05 -7.53 -11.81
C THR A 193 -11.84 -8.77 -12.18
N ALA A 194 -11.16 -9.90 -12.37
CA ALA A 194 -11.80 -11.17 -12.68
C ALA A 194 -12.73 -11.63 -11.54
N ILE A 195 -12.32 -11.48 -10.28
CA ILE A 195 -13.11 -11.88 -9.10
C ILE A 195 -14.36 -11.01 -8.98
N TYR A 196 -14.21 -9.69 -9.05
CA TYR A 196 -15.32 -8.76 -8.84
C TYR A 196 -16.37 -8.82 -9.96
N GLN A 197 -15.97 -9.18 -11.19
CA GLN A 197 -16.93 -9.41 -12.29
C GLN A 197 -17.79 -10.65 -12.07
N ARG A 198 -17.25 -11.69 -11.45
CA ARG A 198 -17.95 -12.96 -11.19
C ARG A 198 -18.90 -12.89 -9.99
N LYS A 199 -18.74 -11.91 -9.10
CA LYS A 199 -19.63 -11.74 -7.94
C LYS A 199 -21.02 -11.26 -8.39
N VAL A 200 -22.05 -12.03 -8.10
CA VAL A 200 -23.43 -11.54 -8.15
C VAL A 200 -23.68 -10.78 -6.85
N PHE A 201 -24.04 -9.50 -6.97
CA PHE A 201 -24.41 -8.63 -5.85
C PHE A 201 -25.92 -8.45 -5.87
#